data_AF-A0A7Y3MQL1-F1
#
_entry.id   AF-A0A7Y3MQL1-F1
#
_cell.length_a   1.000
_cell.length_b   1.000
_cell.length_c   1.000
_cell.angle_alpha   90.00
_cell.angle_beta   90.00
_cell.angle_gamma   90.00
#
_symmetry.space_group_name_H-M   'P 1'
#
loop_
_entity.id
_entity.type
_entity.pdbx_description
1 polymer ?
#
loop_
_entity_poly.entity_id
_entity_poly.type
_entity_poly.pdbx_seq_one_letter_code
_entity_poly.pdbx_strand_id
1 'polypeptide(L)'
;HVFAPLMWLIGVPSEDIMMMGQLLGIKLVASEFVGYIQLADLKNVANTVHLNNEKSIIMATYMLCGFANFASIGIQIGGIGSLAPGQRTLLSKFGMRALLGGSIASLISATIAGMIIG
;
A
#
# COMPACT_ATOMS: atom_id res chain seq x y z
N HIS A 1 9.43 -6.66 -8.86
CA HIS A 1 8.63 -7.60 -9.67
C HIS A 1 7.58 -8.39 -8.88
N VAL A 2 7.76 -8.70 -7.59
CA VAL A 2 6.85 -9.57 -6.80
C VAL A 2 5.37 -9.18 -6.90
N PHE A 3 5.04 -7.89 -6.80
CA PHE A 3 3.65 -7.40 -6.80
C PHE A 3 3.10 -7.05 -8.18
N ALA A 4 3.86 -7.22 -9.27
CA ALA A 4 3.41 -6.87 -10.61
C ALA A 4 2.12 -7.60 -11.04
N PRO A 5 1.96 -8.93 -10.81
CA PRO A 5 0.71 -9.62 -11.16
C PRO A 5 -0.51 -9.08 -10.40
N LEU A 6 -0.31 -8.62 -9.16
CA LEU A 6 -1.36 -8.02 -8.36
C LEU A 6 -1.76 -6.64 -8.88
N MET A 7 -0.79 -5.83 -9.33
CA MET A 7 -1.08 -4.52 -9.93
C MET A 7 -1.87 -4.66 -11.23
N TRP A 8 -1.50 -5.64 -12.06
CA TRP A 8 -2.29 -5.99 -13.24
C TRP A 8 -3.73 -6.36 -12.86
N LEU A 9 -3.90 -7.21 -11.85
CA LEU A 9 -5.22 -7.69 -11.40
C LEU A 9 -6.15 -6.56 -10.94
N ILE A 10 -5.63 -5.53 -10.27
CA ILE A 10 -6.43 -4.40 -9.75
C ILE A 10 -6.68 -3.31 -10.82
N GLY A 11 -6.27 -3.52 -12.07
CA GLY A 11 -6.57 -2.63 -13.19
C GLY A 11 -5.58 -1.48 -13.41
N VAL A 12 -4.33 -1.63 -12.97
CA VAL A 12 -3.25 -0.66 -13.27
C VAL A 12 -2.89 -0.72 -14.76
N PRO A 13 -2.72 0.42 -15.45
CA PRO A 13 -2.17 0.50 -16.81
C PRO A 13 -0.86 -0.26 -16.98
N SER A 14 -0.70 -0.99 -18.09
CA SER A 14 0.41 -1.92 -18.31
C SER A 14 1.80 -1.31 -18.12
N GLU A 15 1.95 -0.05 -18.52
CA GLU A 15 3.20 0.72 -18.47
C GLU A 15 3.63 1.03 -17.03
N ASP A 16 2.67 1.09 -16.11
CA ASP A 16 2.87 1.53 -14.73
C ASP A 16 2.87 0.37 -13.72
N ILE A 17 2.52 -0.85 -14.15
CA ILE A 17 2.44 -2.06 -13.31
C ILE A 17 3.67 -2.25 -12.43
N MET A 18 4.85 -2.06 -13.02
CA MET A 18 6.11 -2.28 -12.33
C MET A 18 6.35 -1.27 -11.22
N MET A 19 6.14 0.01 -11.51
CA MET A 19 6.30 1.11 -10.56
C MET A 19 5.25 1.05 -9.44
N MET A 20 4.01 0.75 -9.78
CA MET A 20 2.92 0.52 -8.83
C MET A 20 3.23 -0.65 -7.89
N GLY A 21 3.80 -1.73 -8.42
CA GLY A 21 4.16 -2.90 -7.61
C GLY A 21 5.31 -2.58 -6.65
N GLN A 22 6.24 -1.71 -7.07
CA GLN A 22 7.30 -1.22 -6.20
C GLN A 22 6.73 -0.34 -5.08
N LEU A 23 5.79 0.55 -5.37
CA LEU A 23 5.12 1.38 -4.35
C LEU A 23 4.41 0.51 -3.29
N LEU A 24 3.72 -0.55 -3.69
CA LEU A 24 3.14 -1.50 -2.74
C LEU A 24 4.22 -2.18 -1.88
N GLY A 25 5.33 -2.59 -2.48
CA GLY A 25 6.45 -3.19 -1.75
C GLY A 25 7.06 -2.24 -0.72
N ILE A 26 7.31 -0.99 -1.11
CA ILE A 26 7.81 0.07 -0.23
C ILE A 26 6.83 0.30 0.93
N LYS A 27 5.52 0.39 0.64
CA LYS A 27 4.49 0.54 1.67
C LYS A 27 4.57 -0.58 2.71
N LEU A 28 4.62 -1.83 2.26
CA LEU A 28 4.56 -2.99 3.16
C LEU A 28 5.82 -3.11 4.03
N VAL A 29 6.99 -2.93 3.44
CA VAL A 29 8.28 -3.13 4.09
C VAL A 29 8.71 -1.92 4.93
N ALA A 30 8.49 -0.70 4.43
CA ALA A 30 8.86 0.53 5.11
C ALA A 30 7.63 1.19 5.74
N SER A 31 6.92 2.02 4.97
CA SER A 31 5.67 2.66 5.38
C SER A 31 5.00 3.35 4.19
N GLU A 32 3.74 3.69 4.36
CA GLU A 32 2.99 4.56 3.46
C GLU A 32 3.64 5.94 3.28
N PHE A 33 4.27 6.51 4.31
CA PHE A 33 4.96 7.80 4.20
C PHE A 33 6.15 7.73 3.22
N VAL A 34 6.98 6.69 3.30
CA VAL A 34 8.06 6.47 2.34
C VAL A 34 7.49 6.20 0.95
N GLY A 35 6.37 5.46 0.87
CA GLY A 35 5.63 5.26 -0.37
C GLY A 35 5.15 6.58 -1.00
N TYR A 36 4.64 7.53 -0.19
CA TYR A 36 4.19 8.83 -0.69
C TYR A 36 5.33 9.71 -1.18
N ILE A 37 6.51 9.66 -0.53
CA ILE A 37 7.71 10.34 -1.03
C ILE A 37 8.08 9.80 -2.41
N GLN A 38 8.14 8.47 -2.56
CA GLN A 38 8.44 7.84 -3.86
C GLN A 38 7.38 8.16 -4.91
N LEU A 39 6.09 8.22 -4.53
CA LEU A 39 5.02 8.62 -5.43
C LEU A 39 5.18 10.08 -5.87
N ALA A 40 5.59 10.99 -4.99
CA ALA A 40 5.83 12.38 -5.36
C ALA A 40 6.89 12.49 -6.46
N ASP A 41 7.97 11.70 -6.37
CA ASP A 41 8.98 11.63 -7.43
C ASP A 41 8.43 11.02 -8.72
N LEU A 42 7.66 9.93 -8.62
CA LEU A 42 7.08 9.25 -9.78
C LEU A 42 5.97 10.07 -10.48
N LYS A 43 5.40 11.07 -9.82
CA LYS A 43 4.45 12.02 -10.44
C LYS A 43 5.14 13.08 -11.29
N ASN A 44 6.42 13.34 -11.07
CA ASN A 44 7.13 14.40 -11.75
C ASN A 44 7.57 13.93 -13.15
N VAL A 45 6.88 14.40 -14.19
CA VAL A 45 7.18 14.07 -15.60
C VAL A 45 8.56 14.52 -16.07
N ALA A 46 9.25 15.40 -15.34
CA ALA A 46 10.64 15.75 -15.62
C ALA A 46 11.63 14.63 -15.22
N ASN A 47 11.21 13.67 -14.39
CA ASN A 47 12.04 12.54 -13.98
C ASN A 47 12.09 11.48 -15.09
N THR A 48 13.25 10.82 -15.23
CA THR A 48 13.44 9.73 -16.19
C THR A 48 12.53 8.54 -15.95
N VAL A 49 12.17 8.30 -14.69
CA VAL A 49 11.19 7.29 -14.27
C VAL A 49 10.02 8.02 -13.65
N HIS A 50 8.86 7.89 -14.27
CA HIS A 50 7.61 8.47 -13.83
C HIS A 50 6.43 7.56 -14.20
N LEU A 51 5.29 7.75 -13.55
CA LEU A 51 4.04 7.11 -13.94
C LEU A 51 3.50 7.79 -15.20
N ASN A 52 3.11 6.98 -16.18
CA ASN A 52 2.67 7.44 -17.49
C ASN A 52 1.19 7.83 -17.51
N ASN A 53 0.41 7.33 -16.55
CA ASN A 53 -1.03 7.53 -16.50
C ASN A 53 -1.47 8.22 -15.21
N GLU A 54 -2.30 9.26 -15.35
CA GLU A 54 -2.92 9.95 -14.20
C GLU A 54 -3.79 8.98 -13.37
N LYS A 55 -4.44 8.02 -14.03
CA LYS A 55 -5.14 6.92 -13.36
C LYS A 55 -4.24 6.19 -12.35
N SER A 56 -3.01 5.87 -12.73
CA SER A 56 -2.05 5.18 -11.86
C SER A 56 -1.68 6.03 -10.65
N ILE A 57 -1.52 7.34 -10.84
CA ILE A 57 -1.23 8.28 -9.74
C ILE A 57 -2.38 8.31 -8.72
N ILE A 58 -3.62 8.34 -9.20
CA ILE A 58 -4.79 8.34 -8.32
C ILE A 58 -4.93 6.99 -7.62
N MET A 59 -4.80 5.88 -8.35
CA MET A 59 -4.80 4.54 -7.77
C MET A 59 -3.69 4.36 -6.73
N ALA A 60 -2.48 4.87 -6.98
CA ALA A 60 -1.37 4.85 -6.03
C ALA A 60 -1.71 5.59 -4.75
N THR A 61 -2.39 6.74 -4.85
CA THR A 61 -2.83 7.53 -3.70
C THR A 61 -3.75 6.73 -2.80
N TYR A 62 -4.75 6.05 -3.37
CA TYR A 62 -5.66 5.18 -2.59
C TYR A 62 -4.96 3.91 -2.07
N MET A 63 -4.07 3.32 -2.86
CA MET A 63 -3.30 2.14 -2.46
C MET A 63 -2.38 2.47 -1.28
N LEU A 64 -1.76 3.63 -1.25
CA LEU A 64 -0.88 4.08 -0.16
C LEU A 64 -1.66 4.55 1.07
N CYS A 65 -2.92 4.95 0.93
CA CYS A 65 -3.78 5.39 2.02
C CYS A 65 -4.11 4.24 2.99
N GLY A 66 -3.25 4.04 3.99
CA GLY A 66 -3.51 3.15 5.12
C GLY A 66 -2.22 2.59 5.73
N PHE A 67 -2.21 2.40 7.04
CA PHE A 67 -1.04 2.00 7.82
C PHE A 67 -0.77 0.48 7.79
N ALA A 68 -1.14 -0.21 6.71
CA ALA A 68 -0.92 -1.65 6.58
C ALA A 68 0.54 -1.92 6.15
N ASN A 69 1.43 -2.05 7.14
CA ASN A 69 2.86 -2.34 6.98
C ASN A 69 3.38 -3.16 8.19
N PHE A 70 4.58 -3.71 8.11
CA PHE A 70 5.11 -4.57 9.18
C PHE A 70 5.31 -3.84 10.52
N ALA A 71 5.75 -2.57 10.49
CA ALA A 71 5.93 -1.79 11.71
C ALA A 71 4.62 -1.57 12.47
N SER A 72 3.51 -1.39 11.75
CA SER A 72 2.18 -1.20 12.33
C SER A 72 1.66 -2.39 13.13
N ILE A 73 2.17 -3.60 12.90
CA ILE A 73 1.87 -4.74 13.78
C ILE A 73 2.43 -4.47 15.19
N GLY A 74 3.70 -4.04 15.26
CA GLY A 74 4.35 -3.68 16.52
C GLY A 74 3.65 -2.51 17.22
N ILE A 75 3.26 -1.48 16.45
CA ILE A 75 2.52 -0.33 16.98
C ILE A 75 1.19 -0.78 17.60
N GLN A 76 0.43 -1.67 16.95
CA GLN A 76 -0.83 -2.16 17.49
C GLN A 76 -0.62 -3.03 18.74
N ILE A 77 0.40 -3.91 18.76
CA ILE A 77 0.74 -4.73 19.94
C ILE A 77 1.13 -3.83 21.12
N GLY A 78 1.96 -2.81 20.88
CA GLY A 78 2.39 -1.87 21.93
C GLY A 78 1.26 -0.97 22.41
N GLY A 79 0.52 -0.35 21.48
CA GLY A 79 -0.58 0.56 21.76
C GLY A 79 -1.74 -0.15 22.46
N ILE A 80 -2.37 -1.13 21.80
CA ILE A 80 -3.52 -1.86 22.36
C ILE A 80 -3.06 -2.72 23.55
N GLY A 81 -1.87 -3.32 23.50
CA GLY A 81 -1.35 -4.13 24.60
C GLY A 81 -0.93 -3.34 25.83
N SER A 82 -0.86 -2.01 25.79
CA SER A 82 -0.73 -1.18 27.01
C SER A 82 -2.09 -0.94 27.67
N LEU A 83 -3.16 -0.81 26.87
CA LEU A 83 -4.55 -0.66 27.32
C LEU A 83 -5.18 -1.99 27.76
N ALA A 84 -4.81 -3.10 27.12
CA ALA A 84 -5.32 -4.44 27.37
C ALA A 84 -4.17 -5.47 27.41
N PRO A 85 -3.40 -5.56 28.52
CA PRO A 85 -2.19 -6.40 28.61
C PRO A 85 -2.39 -7.88 28.25
N GLY A 86 -3.55 -8.45 28.61
CA GLY A 86 -3.89 -9.85 28.31
C GLY A 86 -4.10 -10.14 26.81
N GLN A 87 -4.18 -9.11 25.95
CA GLN A 87 -4.45 -9.27 24.52
C GLN A 87 -3.19 -9.33 23.66
N ARG A 88 -1.99 -9.10 24.21
CA ARG A 88 -0.74 -9.04 23.42
C ARG A 88 -0.49 -10.30 22.59
N THR A 89 -0.73 -11.48 23.16
CA THR A 89 -0.60 -12.77 22.46
C THR A 89 -1.62 -12.95 21.35
N LEU A 90 -2.84 -12.44 21.54
CA LEU A 90 -3.87 -12.46 20.51
C LEU A 90 -3.48 -11.53 19.36
N LEU A 91 -3.07 -10.31 19.68
CA LEU A 91 -2.64 -9.30 18.70
C LEU A 91 -1.44 -9.77 17.88
N SER A 92 -0.44 -10.37 18.50
CA SER A 92 0.73 -10.91 17.78
C SER A 92 0.33 -12.07 16.87
N LYS A 93 -0.55 -12.97 17.32
CA LYS A 93 -1.08 -14.09 16.53
C LYS A 93 -1.84 -13.62 15.28
N PHE A 94 -2.60 -12.52 15.39
CA PHE A 94 -3.38 -11.98 14.29
C PHE A 94 -2.67 -10.90 13.47
N GLY A 95 -1.50 -10.41 13.89
CA GLY A 95 -0.81 -9.28 13.27
C GLY A 95 -0.63 -9.40 11.75
N MET A 96 -0.16 -10.55 11.27
CA MET A 96 0.00 -10.79 9.82
C MET A 96 -1.34 -10.83 9.07
N ARG A 97 -2.39 -11.37 9.69
CA ARG A 97 -3.74 -11.38 9.11
C ARG A 97 -4.33 -9.97 9.05
N ALA A 98 -4.11 -9.17 10.09
CA ALA A 98 -4.52 -7.78 10.14
C ALA A 98 -3.79 -6.93 9.08
N LEU A 99 -2.48 -7.13 8.91
CA LEU A 99 -1.70 -6.50 7.85
C LEU A 99 -2.25 -6.84 6.48
N LEU A 100 -2.42 -8.13 6.16
CA LEU A 100 -2.98 -8.58 4.88
C LEU A 100 -4.38 -8.01 4.64
N GLY A 101 -5.26 -8.04 5.65
CA GLY A 101 -6.60 -7.47 5.56
C GLY A 101 -6.59 -5.96 5.28
N GLY A 102 -5.72 -5.21 5.96
CA GLY A 102 -5.53 -3.79 5.72
C GLY A 102 -4.97 -3.48 4.32
N SER A 103 -4.02 -4.28 3.85
CA SER A 103 -3.47 -4.13 2.49
C SER A 103 -4.53 -4.39 1.43
N ILE A 104 -5.31 -5.46 1.57
CA ILE A 104 -6.43 -5.78 0.66
C ILE A 104 -7.46 -4.65 0.65
N ALA A 105 -7.82 -4.11 1.82
CA ALA A 105 -8.76 -2.99 1.90
C ALA A 105 -8.26 -1.78 1.10
N SER A 106 -6.99 -1.40 1.23
CA SER A 106 -6.41 -0.31 0.43
C SER A 106 -6.32 -0.61 -1.07
N LEU A 107 -6.07 -1.86 -1.45
CA LEU A 107 -6.05 -2.29 -2.85
C LEU A 107 -7.45 -2.29 -3.48
N ILE A 108 -8.48 -2.68 -2.73
CA ILE A 108 -9.88 -2.59 -3.16
C ILE A 108 -10.26 -1.12 -3.38
N SER A 109 -9.91 -0.23 -2.44
CA SER A 109 -10.14 1.22 -2.60
C SER A 109 -9.46 1.77 -3.87
N ALA A 110 -8.21 1.37 -4.13
CA ALA A 110 -7.51 1.73 -5.36
C ALA A 110 -8.18 1.17 -6.62
N THR A 111 -8.67 -0.07 -6.56
CA THR A 111 -9.41 -0.70 -7.67
C THR A 111 -10.68 0.08 -7.97
N ILE A 112 -11.47 0.42 -6.94
CA ILE A 112 -12.72 1.19 -7.09
C ILE A 112 -12.43 2.57 -7.67
N ALA A 113 -11.40 3.27 -7.17
CA ALA A 113 -10.99 4.57 -7.71
C ALA A 113 -10.59 4.45 -9.19
N GLY A 114 -9.80 3.44 -9.54
CA GLY A 114 -9.41 3.17 -10.92
C GLY A 114 -10.59 2.84 -11.84
N MET A 115 -11.59 2.09 -11.35
CA MET A 115 -12.80 1.78 -12.09
C MET A 115 -13.67 3.01 -12.38
N ILE A 116 -13.77 3.94 -11.43
CA ILE A 116 -14.60 5.15 -11.57
C ILE A 116 -14.01 6.12 -12.59
N ILE A 117 -12.68 6.19 -12.68
CA ILE A 117 -11.97 7.21 -13.45
C ILE A 117 -11.72 6.77 -14.90
N GLY A 118 -11.76 5.47 -15.18
CA GLY A 118 -11.55 4.90 -16.52
C GLY A 118 -10.13 4.45 -16.75
#